data_AF-A0A7C6ZNM4-F1
#
_entry.id   AF-A0A7C6ZNM4-F1
#
_cell.length_a   1.000
_cell.length_b   1.000
_cell.length_c   1.000
_cell.angle_alpha   90.00
_cell.angle_beta   90.00
_cell.angle_gamma   90.00
#
_symmetry.space_group_name_H-M   'P 1'
#
loop_
_entity.id
_entity.type
_entity.pdbx_description
1 polymer ?
#
loop_
_entity_poly.entity_id
_entity_poly.type
_entity_poly.pdbx_seq_one_letter_code
_entity_poly.pdbx_strand_id
1 'polypeptide(L)'
;MGLKLHNSGRQPVVSFLLLLFLSATVFTGKTWARMLPAEGETSSPCVPDVFPPRYHDRVIVLMYHQIGFRNQRRGVIPPQLFEAHMLYLKKMGFNPISHDTFAKFLDGKGKVPDNAILITFDDGYESFYEYAYPILKKYRFPAVNFVIVGDTENSNHTNPRHLSWGEMKEMEKSGLVALESHTYDLHYYAPVDRLGHKRPALVARIYDFKLGKRESREEYETRVWCDLWLSKYLLEKNLHTKVTSLCFPYGAYNPTVIRLARDVGYRYFYTIRSGVNTPGGRGTPLVRRLSAGDLYMTIPELNSRISRALLPGPFLFGAMPSRHSRSSPTARQTVPISLPCIPGYRCHLGG
;
A
#
# COMPACT_ATOMS: atom_id res chain seq x y z
N MET A 1 -20.34 19.87 68.82
CA MET A 1 -20.26 21.26 68.30
C MET A 1 -20.46 21.18 66.78
N GLY A 2 -21.70 21.21 66.28
CA GLY A 2 -22.40 22.41 65.79
C GLY A 2 -22.36 22.44 64.24
N LEU A 3 -23.30 21.85 63.47
CA LEU A 3 -24.56 22.45 62.91
C LEU A 3 -24.28 23.77 62.13
N LYS A 4 -24.62 24.02 60.85
CA LYS A 4 -25.78 23.75 59.94
C LYS A 4 -25.31 24.02 58.47
N LEU A 5 -25.69 23.30 57.41
CA LEU A 5 -26.96 23.18 56.66
C LEU A 5 -27.47 24.42 55.88
N HIS A 6 -27.50 24.31 54.53
CA HIS A 6 -28.51 24.75 53.51
C HIS A 6 -27.75 25.06 52.19
N ASN A 7 -27.92 24.44 51.02
CA ASN A 7 -29.01 23.82 50.23
C ASN A 7 -30.06 24.77 49.62
N SER A 8 -30.40 24.45 48.35
CA SER A 8 -31.41 25.00 47.43
C SER A 8 -31.02 26.27 46.66
N GLY A 9 -31.30 26.43 45.36
CA GLY A 9 -31.96 25.57 44.39
C GLY A 9 -32.27 26.33 43.08
N ARG A 10 -32.56 25.56 42.02
CA ARG A 10 -33.42 25.84 40.83
C ARG A 10 -33.04 26.92 39.77
N GLN A 11 -33.07 26.43 38.52
CA GLN A 11 -33.18 27.07 37.18
C GLN A 11 -34.50 27.90 37.01
N PRO A 12 -34.82 28.68 35.93
CA PRO A 12 -34.50 28.49 34.48
C PRO A 12 -34.37 29.73 33.52
N VAL A 13 -34.02 29.42 32.26
CA VAL A 13 -34.22 30.03 30.91
C VAL A 13 -34.94 31.39 30.75
N VAL A 14 -34.36 32.33 29.96
CA VAL A 14 -35.10 33.29 29.08
C VAL A 14 -34.29 33.65 27.81
N SER A 15 -34.97 33.56 26.65
CA SER A 15 -34.59 33.97 25.29
C SER A 15 -34.21 35.45 25.13
N PHE A 16 -33.33 35.77 24.16
CA PHE A 16 -33.39 37.06 23.46
C PHE A 16 -33.09 36.89 21.96
N LEU A 17 -34.16 37.03 21.16
CA LEU A 17 -34.15 37.39 19.75
C LEU A 17 -33.99 38.90 19.66
N LEU A 18 -33.09 39.40 18.80
CA LEU A 18 -33.17 40.78 18.31
C LEU A 18 -32.84 40.82 16.81
N LEU A 19 -33.89 41.00 16.02
CA LEU A 19 -33.89 41.49 14.65
C LEU A 19 -33.74 43.01 14.67
N LEU A 20 -32.84 43.57 13.85
CA LEU A 20 -32.90 44.96 13.43
C LEU A 20 -32.57 45.06 11.93
N PHE A 21 -33.51 45.69 11.22
CA PHE A 21 -33.51 45.94 9.78
C PHE A 21 -33.10 47.40 9.48
N LEU A 22 -32.63 47.61 8.24
CA LEU A 22 -32.44 48.86 7.48
C LEU A 22 -31.23 49.74 7.89
N SER A 23 -30.43 50.29 6.98
CA SER A 23 -30.77 50.81 5.66
C SER A 23 -29.60 50.73 4.66
N ALA A 24 -29.92 50.78 3.37
CA ALA A 24 -28.99 50.84 2.26
C ALA A 24 -28.36 52.23 2.13
N THR A 25 -27.07 52.26 1.79
CA THR A 25 -26.48 53.42 1.10
C THR A 25 -25.53 52.91 0.03
N VAL A 26 -25.87 53.28 -1.20
CA VAL A 26 -25.09 53.04 -2.42
C VAL A 26 -23.82 53.88 -2.33
N PHE A 27 -22.65 53.25 -2.46
CA PHE A 27 -21.46 53.93 -2.96
C PHE A 27 -20.85 53.12 -4.09
N THR A 28 -20.96 53.70 -5.27
CA THR A 28 -20.37 53.28 -6.53
C THR A 28 -18.84 53.34 -6.45
N GLY A 29 -18.18 52.25 -6.84
CA GLY A 29 -16.71 52.18 -6.79
C GLY A 29 -16.17 51.04 -7.67
N LYS A 30 -16.57 51.01 -8.94
CA LYS A 30 -15.94 50.19 -9.98
C LYS A 30 -14.53 50.73 -10.28
N THR A 31 -13.54 50.17 -9.63
CA THR A 31 -12.14 50.12 -10.05
C THR A 31 -11.69 48.77 -9.50
N TRP A 32 -11.70 47.68 -10.28
CA TRP A 32 -10.53 47.09 -10.93
C TRP A 32 -10.94 46.19 -12.13
N ALA A 33 -12.15 46.34 -12.66
CA ALA A 33 -12.72 45.46 -13.69
C ALA A 33 -12.27 45.79 -15.14
N ARG A 34 -10.99 46.14 -15.36
CA ARG A 34 -10.47 46.48 -16.70
C ARG A 34 -9.14 45.81 -17.07
N MET A 35 -8.88 44.63 -16.51
CA MET A 35 -7.82 43.71 -16.98
C MET A 35 -8.33 42.26 -17.06
N LEU A 36 -9.56 42.07 -17.55
CA LEU A 36 -9.98 40.76 -18.04
C LEU A 36 -10.17 40.89 -19.55
N PRO A 37 -9.49 40.07 -20.37
CA PRO A 37 -9.76 40.04 -21.79
C PRO A 37 -11.24 39.68 -21.99
N ALA A 38 -11.84 40.29 -23.03
CA ALA A 38 -13.21 40.02 -23.43
C ALA A 38 -13.46 38.51 -23.55
N GLU A 39 -14.67 38.08 -23.20
CA GLU A 39 -15.15 36.71 -23.36
C GLU A 39 -15.10 36.31 -24.84
N GLY A 40 -13.93 35.87 -25.27
CA GLY A 40 -13.75 35.06 -26.45
C GLY A 40 -13.72 33.61 -26.00
N GLU A 41 -14.61 32.82 -26.58
CA GLU A 41 -14.66 31.37 -26.46
C GLU A 41 -13.28 30.76 -26.74
N THR A 42 -12.45 30.65 -25.71
CA THR A 42 -11.32 29.75 -25.72
C THR A 42 -11.90 28.42 -25.27
N SER A 43 -12.24 27.57 -26.26
CA SER A 43 -12.49 26.16 -26.00
C SER A 43 -11.31 25.65 -25.19
N SER A 44 -11.54 25.40 -23.90
CA SER A 44 -10.56 24.72 -23.05
C SER A 44 -10.06 23.51 -23.82
N PRO A 45 -8.74 23.27 -23.91
CA PRO A 45 -8.24 22.08 -24.57
C PRO A 45 -8.97 20.89 -23.95
N CYS A 46 -9.66 20.12 -24.79
CA CYS A 46 -10.44 18.95 -24.42
C CYS A 46 -9.54 18.05 -23.56
N VAL A 47 -9.68 18.17 -22.24
CA VAL A 47 -9.15 17.16 -21.34
C VAL A 47 -10.09 15.98 -21.58
N PRO A 48 -9.63 14.89 -22.19
CA PRO A 48 -10.52 13.78 -22.46
C PRO A 48 -11.08 13.28 -21.12
N ASP A 49 -12.41 13.12 -21.05
CA ASP A 49 -13.10 12.57 -19.87
C ASP A 49 -12.58 11.17 -19.49
N VAL A 50 -11.94 10.47 -20.44
CA VAL A 50 -11.35 9.15 -20.28
C VAL A 50 -9.96 9.11 -20.91
N PHE A 51 -8.93 8.87 -20.10
CA PHE A 51 -7.59 8.57 -20.60
C PHE A 51 -7.58 7.18 -21.26
N PRO A 52 -6.90 6.99 -22.41
CA PRO A 52 -6.78 5.67 -23.00
C PRO A 52 -6.14 4.68 -22.00
N PRO A 53 -6.56 3.41 -22.00
CA PRO A 53 -5.91 2.35 -21.24
C PRO A 53 -4.39 2.35 -21.41
N ARG A 54 -3.68 2.31 -20.28
CA ARG A 54 -2.21 2.22 -20.25
C ARG A 54 -1.73 0.78 -20.46
N TYR A 55 -2.53 -0.20 -20.07
CA TYR A 55 -2.27 -1.63 -20.25
C TYR A 55 -3.55 -2.46 -20.12
N HIS A 56 -3.52 -3.64 -20.72
CA HIS A 56 -4.56 -4.67 -20.69
C HIS A 56 -3.93 -6.02 -20.30
N ASP A 57 -4.76 -6.99 -19.87
CA ASP A 57 -4.37 -8.38 -19.53
C ASP A 57 -3.17 -8.49 -18.58
N ARG A 58 -3.04 -7.50 -17.70
CA ARG A 58 -1.91 -7.32 -16.78
C ARG A 58 -2.43 -6.71 -15.50
N VAL A 59 -1.81 -7.08 -14.38
CA VAL A 59 -2.15 -6.53 -13.06
C VAL A 59 -0.89 -5.99 -12.40
N ILE A 60 -0.96 -4.72 -12.00
CA ILE A 60 0.02 -4.10 -11.09
C ILE A 60 -0.45 -4.29 -9.66
N VAL A 61 0.43 -4.77 -8.79
CA VAL A 61 0.13 -4.92 -7.36
C VAL A 61 0.87 -3.82 -6.59
N LEU A 62 0.13 -3.00 -5.84
CA LEU A 62 0.66 -1.90 -5.04
C LEU A 62 0.78 -2.33 -3.58
N MET A 63 1.97 -2.20 -3.01
CA MET A 63 2.30 -2.61 -1.64
C MET A 63 2.44 -1.43 -0.70
N TYR A 64 1.60 -1.42 0.33
CA TYR A 64 1.60 -0.51 1.48
C TYR A 64 1.88 -1.29 2.77
N HIS A 65 2.25 -0.62 3.85
CA HIS A 65 2.40 -1.24 5.17
C HIS A 65 1.58 -0.44 6.19
N GLN A 66 2.20 0.55 6.84
CA GLN A 66 1.56 1.34 7.88
C GLN A 66 1.00 2.66 7.33
N ILE A 67 -0.17 3.04 7.82
CA ILE A 67 -0.75 4.36 7.59
C ILE A 67 -0.57 5.19 8.85
N GLY A 68 0.03 6.37 8.76
CA GLY A 68 0.29 7.12 9.98
C GLY A 68 0.95 8.46 9.77
N PHE A 69 0.90 9.24 10.84
CA PHE A 69 1.47 10.57 10.87
C PHE A 69 2.95 10.51 11.28
N ARG A 70 3.78 11.29 10.58
CA ARG A 70 5.14 11.70 10.95
C ARG A 70 5.87 10.75 11.90
N ASN A 71 6.38 9.65 11.36
CA ASN A 71 7.56 8.96 11.87
C ASN A 71 8.44 8.67 10.65
N GLN A 72 9.74 8.99 10.70
CA GLN A 72 10.70 8.76 9.61
C GLN A 72 10.99 7.26 9.36
N ARG A 73 10.06 6.37 9.74
CA ARG A 73 10.16 4.94 9.49
C ARG A 73 9.78 4.69 8.03
N ARG A 74 10.63 3.96 7.32
CA ARG A 74 10.30 3.43 6.00
C ARG A 74 9.01 2.62 6.08
N GLY A 75 8.18 2.69 5.06
CA GLY A 75 6.91 1.93 5.03
C GLY A 75 5.71 2.63 5.68
N VAL A 76 5.87 3.85 6.20
CA VAL A 76 4.76 4.66 6.74
C VAL A 76 4.34 5.71 5.70
N ILE A 77 3.05 5.78 5.39
CA ILE A 77 2.47 6.81 4.53
C ILE A 77 1.38 7.60 5.28
N PRO A 78 1.35 8.94 5.20
CA PRO A 78 0.28 9.74 5.80
C PRO A 78 -1.10 9.41 5.20
N PRO A 79 -2.18 9.39 6.01
CA PRO A 79 -3.55 9.15 5.52
C PRO A 79 -3.94 10.05 4.35
N GLN A 80 -3.57 11.34 4.38
CA GLN A 80 -3.88 12.30 3.32
C GLN A 80 -3.17 11.97 2.01
N LEU A 81 -1.93 11.48 2.09
CA LEU A 81 -1.17 11.09 0.90
C LEU A 81 -1.71 9.76 0.34
N PHE A 82 -2.08 8.83 1.20
CA PHE A 82 -2.76 7.61 0.79
C PHE A 82 -4.12 7.92 0.12
N GLU A 83 -4.93 8.83 0.66
CA GLU A 83 -6.17 9.27 0.02
C GLU A 83 -5.90 9.93 -1.34
N ALA A 84 -4.86 10.76 -1.44
CA ALA A 84 -4.44 11.35 -2.70
C ALA A 84 -4.06 10.28 -3.73
N HIS A 85 -3.41 9.18 -3.32
CA HIS A 85 -3.14 8.04 -4.20
C HIS A 85 -4.45 7.44 -4.73
N MET A 86 -5.42 7.16 -3.85
CA MET A 86 -6.69 6.54 -4.25
C MET A 86 -7.46 7.45 -5.22
N LEU A 87 -7.50 8.76 -4.94
CA LEU A 87 -8.12 9.74 -5.82
C LEU A 87 -7.42 9.81 -7.18
N TYR A 88 -6.10 9.81 -7.20
CA TYR A 88 -5.31 9.78 -8.43
C TYR A 88 -5.60 8.53 -9.26
N LEU A 89 -5.56 7.35 -8.64
CA LEU A 89 -5.84 6.08 -9.31
C LEU A 89 -7.23 6.08 -9.93
N LYS A 90 -8.25 6.58 -9.19
CA LYS A 90 -9.61 6.75 -9.71
C LYS A 90 -9.66 7.69 -10.92
N LYS A 91 -9.06 8.89 -10.80
CA LYS A 91 -9.09 9.91 -11.86
C LYS A 91 -8.35 9.48 -13.13
N MET A 92 -7.32 8.64 -13.00
CA MET A 92 -6.54 8.14 -14.13
C MET A 92 -7.09 6.82 -14.71
N GLY A 93 -8.28 6.37 -14.29
CA GLY A 93 -8.94 5.20 -14.84
C GLY A 93 -8.27 3.87 -14.48
N PHE A 94 -7.61 3.78 -13.33
CA PHE A 94 -7.18 2.49 -12.79
C PHE A 94 -8.37 1.75 -12.16
N ASN A 95 -8.35 0.43 -12.29
CA ASN A 95 -9.44 -0.43 -11.83
C ASN A 95 -8.93 -1.38 -10.73
N PRO A 96 -9.08 -1.01 -9.44
CA PRO A 96 -8.82 -1.91 -8.33
C PRO A 96 -9.67 -3.17 -8.40
N ILE A 97 -9.03 -4.34 -8.34
CA ILE A 97 -9.68 -5.65 -8.41
C ILE A 97 -9.64 -6.38 -7.06
N SER A 98 -10.61 -7.26 -6.83
CA SER A 98 -10.63 -8.10 -5.64
C SER A 98 -9.56 -9.20 -5.69
N HIS A 99 -9.23 -9.73 -4.50
CA HIS A 99 -8.38 -10.90 -4.36
C HIS A 99 -8.84 -12.07 -5.23
N ASP A 100 -10.13 -12.43 -5.19
CA ASP A 100 -10.67 -13.53 -5.99
C ASP A 100 -10.54 -13.30 -7.50
N THR A 101 -10.72 -12.05 -7.95
CA THR A 101 -10.53 -11.69 -9.36
C THR A 101 -9.08 -11.87 -9.77
N PHE A 102 -8.15 -11.42 -8.92
CA PHE A 102 -6.73 -11.58 -9.17
C PHE A 102 -6.28 -13.04 -9.13
N ALA A 103 -6.78 -13.84 -8.18
CA ALA A 103 -6.53 -15.27 -8.08
C ALA A 103 -6.98 -16.01 -9.35
N LYS A 104 -8.20 -15.75 -9.84
CA LYS A 104 -8.72 -16.31 -11.11
C LYS A 104 -7.87 -15.88 -12.30
N PHE A 105 -7.41 -14.64 -12.34
CA PHE A 105 -6.52 -14.13 -13.37
C PHE A 105 -5.17 -14.85 -13.39
N LEU A 106 -4.54 -15.03 -12.21
CA LEU A 106 -3.29 -15.79 -12.10
C LEU A 106 -3.45 -17.23 -12.56
N ASP A 107 -4.59 -17.86 -12.25
CA ASP A 107 -4.96 -19.20 -12.71
C ASP A 107 -5.27 -19.28 -14.22
N GLY A 108 -5.32 -18.16 -14.94
CA GLY A 108 -5.72 -18.10 -16.35
C GLY A 108 -7.22 -18.38 -16.57
N LYS A 109 -8.03 -18.29 -15.51
CA LYS A 109 -9.47 -18.59 -15.48
C LYS A 109 -10.35 -17.35 -15.39
N GLY A 110 -9.78 -16.15 -15.56
CA GLY A 110 -10.49 -14.89 -15.46
C GLY A 110 -9.83 -13.80 -16.28
N LYS A 111 -10.64 -12.83 -16.71
CA LYS A 111 -10.16 -11.57 -17.32
C LYS A 111 -10.10 -10.49 -16.25
N VAL A 112 -9.26 -9.50 -16.48
CA VAL A 112 -9.16 -8.29 -15.66
C VAL A 112 -9.52 -7.08 -16.53
N PRO A 113 -10.06 -6.00 -15.95
CA PRO A 113 -10.26 -4.76 -16.68
C PRO A 113 -8.93 -4.15 -17.12
N ASP A 114 -8.99 -3.21 -18.04
CA ASP A 114 -7.86 -2.35 -18.37
C ASP A 114 -7.36 -1.62 -17.12
N ASN A 115 -6.07 -1.32 -17.08
CA ASN A 115 -5.43 -0.66 -15.93
C ASN A 115 -5.71 -1.36 -14.59
N ALA A 116 -5.86 -2.68 -14.57
CA ALA A 116 -6.17 -3.44 -13.37
C ALA A 116 -5.05 -3.34 -12.33
N ILE A 117 -5.44 -3.01 -11.10
CA ILE A 117 -4.51 -2.97 -9.96
C ILE A 117 -5.04 -3.79 -8.79
N LEU A 118 -4.12 -4.38 -8.03
CA LEU A 118 -4.43 -4.93 -6.71
C LEU A 118 -3.75 -4.06 -5.65
N ILE A 119 -4.49 -3.69 -4.62
CA ILE A 119 -3.96 -2.91 -3.49
C ILE A 119 -3.71 -3.87 -2.34
N THR A 120 -2.48 -3.92 -1.84
CA THR A 120 -2.09 -4.83 -0.75
C THR A 120 -1.45 -4.06 0.40
N PHE A 121 -1.71 -4.53 1.62
CA PHE A 121 -1.11 -4.05 2.85
C PHE A 121 -0.43 -5.23 3.55
N ASP A 122 0.79 -5.00 4.03
CA ASP A 122 1.55 -5.98 4.79
C ASP A 122 1.46 -5.68 6.30
N ASP A 123 1.88 -6.66 7.10
CA ASP A 123 2.02 -6.66 8.57
C ASP A 123 0.74 -6.72 9.39
N GLY A 124 -0.40 -6.21 8.89
CA GLY A 124 -1.66 -6.26 9.63
C GLY A 124 -1.77 -5.22 10.75
N TYR A 125 -1.20 -4.02 10.55
CA TYR A 125 -1.31 -2.91 11.50
C TYR A 125 -2.75 -2.40 11.67
N GLU A 126 -3.13 -2.04 12.91
CA GLU A 126 -4.44 -1.46 13.27
C GLU A 126 -4.74 -0.17 12.47
N SER A 127 -3.69 0.58 12.12
CA SER A 127 -3.79 1.76 11.26
C SER A 127 -4.44 1.52 9.89
N PHE A 128 -4.41 0.28 9.38
CA PHE A 128 -5.16 -0.07 8.18
C PHE A 128 -6.67 0.08 8.41
N TYR A 129 -7.18 -0.44 9.52
CA TYR A 129 -8.58 -0.34 9.88
C TYR A 129 -8.97 1.10 10.21
N GLU A 130 -8.12 1.83 10.94
CA GLU A 130 -8.41 3.20 11.36
C GLU A 130 -8.41 4.19 10.18
N TYR A 131 -7.44 4.08 9.26
CA TYR A 131 -7.20 5.09 8.23
C TYR A 131 -7.44 4.60 6.81
N ALA A 132 -6.87 3.47 6.39
CA ALA A 132 -7.00 3.01 5.01
C ALA A 132 -8.41 2.50 4.68
N TYR A 133 -9.01 1.70 5.56
CA TYR A 133 -10.30 1.07 5.31
C TYR A 133 -11.44 2.08 5.07
N PRO A 134 -11.60 3.17 5.84
CA PRO A 134 -12.58 4.22 5.51
C PRO A 134 -12.36 4.88 4.14
N ILE A 135 -11.11 5.12 3.76
CA ILE A 135 -10.75 5.68 2.45
C ILE A 135 -11.09 4.68 1.34
N LEU A 136 -10.71 3.42 1.49
CA LEU A 136 -11.04 2.35 0.53
C LEU A 136 -12.56 2.20 0.37
N LYS A 137 -13.32 2.24 1.48
CA LYS A 137 -14.80 2.24 1.45
C LYS A 137 -15.36 3.41 0.66
N LYS A 138 -14.85 4.64 0.87
CA LYS A 138 -15.26 5.86 0.15
C LYS A 138 -15.13 5.70 -1.37
N TYR A 139 -14.09 5.02 -1.84
CA TYR A 139 -13.86 4.77 -3.27
C TYR A 139 -14.38 3.43 -3.78
N ARG A 140 -14.86 2.55 -2.90
CA ARG A 140 -15.21 1.13 -3.18
C ARG A 140 -14.03 0.36 -3.78
N PHE A 141 -12.84 0.61 -3.27
CA PHE A 141 -11.61 -0.02 -3.75
C PHE A 141 -11.31 -1.28 -2.94
N PRO A 142 -11.37 -2.48 -3.54
CA PRO A 142 -10.97 -3.69 -2.84
C PRO A 142 -9.48 -3.71 -2.52
N ALA A 143 -9.12 -4.41 -1.45
CA ALA A 143 -7.74 -4.57 -1.01
C ALA A 143 -7.50 -5.96 -0.39
N VAL A 144 -6.21 -6.31 -0.26
CA VAL A 144 -5.75 -7.46 0.51
C VAL A 144 -4.91 -6.97 1.67
N ASN A 145 -5.11 -7.52 2.86
CA ASN A 145 -4.24 -7.28 4.01
C ASN A 145 -3.60 -8.60 4.43
N PHE A 146 -2.26 -8.64 4.45
CA PHE A 146 -1.47 -9.77 4.90
C PHE A 146 -1.14 -9.60 6.38
N VAL A 147 -1.64 -10.51 7.21
CA VAL A 147 -1.64 -10.36 8.67
C VAL A 147 -0.62 -11.30 9.31
N ILE A 148 0.20 -10.77 10.20
CA ILE A 148 1.04 -11.57 11.11
C ILE A 148 0.14 -12.06 12.25
N VAL A 149 -0.25 -13.33 12.20
CA VAL A 149 -1.36 -13.83 13.05
C VAL A 149 -1.01 -13.82 14.54
N GLY A 150 0.24 -14.09 14.90
CA GLY A 150 0.71 -14.03 16.28
C GLY A 150 0.64 -12.62 16.88
N ASP A 151 0.79 -11.59 16.04
CA ASP A 151 0.64 -10.19 16.47
C ASP A 151 -0.83 -9.80 16.68
N THR A 152 -1.76 -10.37 15.91
CA THR A 152 -3.21 -10.22 16.15
C THR A 152 -3.62 -10.82 17.49
N GLU A 153 -3.12 -12.00 17.86
CA GLU A 153 -3.44 -12.62 19.15
C GLU A 153 -2.91 -11.80 20.34
N ASN A 154 -1.87 -10.99 20.11
CA ASN A 154 -1.26 -10.10 21.08
C ASN A 154 -1.51 -8.60 20.78
N SER A 155 -2.58 -8.28 20.04
CA SER A 155 -2.75 -6.94 19.44
C SER A 155 -2.66 -5.78 20.43
N ASN A 156 -3.19 -5.96 21.64
CA ASN A 156 -3.17 -4.96 22.72
C ASN A 156 -1.78 -4.69 23.31
N HIS A 157 -0.81 -5.57 23.04
CA HIS A 157 0.55 -5.52 23.60
C HIS A 157 1.62 -5.21 22.55
N THR A 158 1.24 -5.00 21.29
CA THR A 158 2.15 -4.61 20.21
C THR A 158 2.21 -3.08 20.06
N ASN A 159 3.38 -2.56 19.68
CA ASN A 159 3.56 -1.15 19.33
C ASN A 159 4.40 -1.02 18.04
N PRO A 160 3.80 -0.59 16.91
CA PRO A 160 2.39 -0.21 16.74
C PRO A 160 1.43 -1.39 16.91
N ARG A 161 0.15 -1.08 17.17
CA ARG A 161 -0.91 -2.09 17.34
C ARG A 161 -1.21 -2.80 16.02
N HIS A 162 -1.67 -4.04 16.14
CA HIS A 162 -2.13 -4.88 15.04
C HIS A 162 -3.64 -5.06 15.07
N LEU A 163 -4.20 -5.45 13.93
CA LEU A 163 -5.62 -5.71 13.77
C LEU A 163 -6.09 -6.77 14.77
N SER A 164 -7.21 -6.51 15.41
CA SER A 164 -7.96 -7.48 16.19
C SER A 164 -8.82 -8.37 15.30
N TRP A 165 -9.23 -9.54 15.82
CA TRP A 165 -10.19 -10.41 15.15
C TRP A 165 -11.54 -9.72 14.87
N GLY A 166 -11.98 -8.81 15.74
CA GLY A 166 -13.23 -8.06 15.56
C GLY A 166 -13.18 -7.14 14.35
N GLU A 167 -12.10 -6.37 14.21
CA GLU A 167 -11.89 -5.47 13.07
C GLU A 167 -11.76 -6.25 11.76
N MET A 168 -11.01 -7.37 11.77
CA MET A 168 -10.89 -8.23 10.58
C MET A 168 -12.24 -8.81 10.15
N LYS A 169 -13.07 -9.27 11.08
CA LYS A 169 -14.43 -9.76 10.77
C LYS A 169 -15.32 -8.67 10.19
N GLU A 170 -15.24 -7.44 10.69
CA GLU A 170 -15.99 -6.31 10.11
C GLU A 170 -15.56 -6.06 8.66
N MET A 171 -14.25 -5.99 8.41
CA MET A 171 -13.71 -5.75 7.09
C MET A 171 -14.02 -6.88 6.11
N GLU A 172 -13.94 -8.14 6.54
CA GLU A 172 -14.35 -9.30 5.74
C GLU A 172 -15.84 -9.20 5.37
N LYS A 173 -16.71 -8.91 6.34
CA LYS A 173 -18.17 -8.81 6.12
C LYS A 173 -18.54 -7.72 5.12
N SER A 174 -17.71 -6.70 4.96
CA SER A 174 -17.91 -5.66 3.95
C SER A 174 -17.74 -6.16 2.50
N GLY A 175 -17.07 -7.30 2.31
CA GLY A 175 -16.70 -7.83 1.00
C GLY A 175 -15.58 -7.05 0.30
N LEU A 176 -15.03 -6.01 0.93
CA LEU A 176 -14.03 -5.12 0.34
C LEU A 176 -12.59 -5.58 0.60
N VAL A 177 -12.35 -6.24 1.73
CA VAL A 177 -11.00 -6.61 2.16
C VAL A 177 -10.88 -8.12 2.25
N ALA A 178 -9.87 -8.68 1.58
CA ALA A 178 -9.42 -10.04 1.81
C ALA A 178 -8.31 -10.04 2.86
N LEU A 179 -8.38 -10.96 3.83
CA LEU A 179 -7.39 -11.12 4.89
C LEU A 179 -6.62 -12.41 4.60
N GLU A 180 -5.30 -12.30 4.43
CA GLU A 180 -4.44 -13.40 4.00
C GLU A 180 -3.20 -13.49 4.91
N SER A 181 -2.40 -14.54 4.75
CA SER A 181 -1.32 -14.83 5.73
C SER A 181 -0.05 -14.02 5.47
N HIS A 182 0.53 -13.48 6.55
CA HIS A 182 1.92 -13.04 6.63
C HIS A 182 2.72 -13.85 7.64
N THR A 183 2.49 -15.17 7.70
CA THR A 183 3.00 -16.12 8.71
C THR A 183 2.32 -15.97 10.07
N TYR A 184 2.58 -16.89 11.01
CA TYR A 184 2.10 -16.76 12.38
C TYR A 184 3.06 -15.90 13.20
N ASP A 185 4.32 -16.32 13.30
CA ASP A 185 5.40 -15.66 14.04
C ASP A 185 6.76 -15.97 13.37
N LEU A 186 6.90 -15.67 12.08
CA LEU A 186 8.18 -15.78 11.36
C LEU A 186 8.64 -14.45 10.76
N HIS A 187 8.02 -13.35 11.15
CA HIS A 187 8.37 -11.99 10.71
C HIS A 187 9.49 -11.37 11.57
N TYR A 188 10.61 -12.08 11.70
CA TYR A 188 11.80 -11.59 12.39
C TYR A 188 13.12 -12.13 11.81
N TYR A 189 14.22 -11.53 12.23
CA TYR A 189 15.58 -11.97 11.93
C TYR A 189 16.16 -12.78 13.09
N ALA A 190 16.49 -14.03 12.83
CA ALA A 190 17.06 -14.94 13.83
C ALA A 190 18.57 -15.19 13.58
N PRO A 191 19.35 -15.47 14.63
CA PRO A 191 20.75 -15.87 14.48
C PRO A 191 20.85 -17.23 13.76
N VAL A 192 21.86 -17.41 12.91
CA VAL A 192 22.06 -18.65 12.12
C VAL A 192 23.40 -19.34 12.38
N ASP A 193 24.26 -18.73 13.20
CA ASP A 193 25.54 -19.27 13.61
C ASP A 193 25.99 -18.71 14.97
N ARG A 194 27.12 -19.22 15.46
CA ARG A 194 27.78 -18.82 16.72
C ARG A 194 28.20 -17.35 16.77
N LEU A 195 28.42 -16.74 15.61
CA LEU A 195 28.84 -15.34 15.49
C LEU A 195 27.65 -14.38 15.56
N GLY A 196 26.42 -14.91 15.54
CA GLY A 196 25.21 -14.11 15.64
C GLY A 196 24.79 -13.46 14.32
N HIS A 197 25.30 -13.94 13.18
CA HIS A 197 24.78 -13.47 11.88
C HIS A 197 23.28 -13.76 11.80
N LYS A 198 22.50 -12.79 11.34
CA LYS A 198 21.04 -12.91 11.28
C LYS A 198 20.52 -13.10 9.87
N ARG A 199 19.47 -13.92 9.74
CA ARG A 199 18.70 -14.12 8.50
C ARG A 199 17.21 -14.17 8.84
N PRO A 200 16.31 -13.92 7.86
CA PRO A 200 14.88 -14.08 8.09
C PRO A 200 14.53 -15.48 8.58
N ALA A 201 13.76 -15.57 9.67
CA ALA A 201 13.44 -16.83 10.35
C ALA A 201 12.74 -17.84 9.44
N LEU A 202 11.94 -17.35 8.48
CA LEU A 202 11.22 -18.19 7.52
C LEU A 202 12.15 -19.04 6.64
N VAL A 203 13.30 -18.50 6.22
CA VAL A 203 14.18 -19.17 5.24
C VAL A 203 15.43 -19.80 5.85
N ALA A 204 15.63 -19.62 7.15
CA ALA A 204 16.89 -19.96 7.81
C ALA A 204 16.71 -20.98 8.93
N ARG A 205 17.70 -21.88 9.04
CA ARG A 205 17.91 -22.73 10.21
C ARG A 205 18.50 -21.87 11.33
N ILE A 206 17.81 -21.81 12.46
CA ILE A 206 18.13 -20.93 13.58
C ILE A 206 19.25 -21.58 14.42
N TYR A 207 20.16 -20.75 14.92
CA TYR A 207 21.14 -21.13 15.92
C TYR A 207 20.60 -20.85 17.32
N ASP A 208 20.47 -21.90 18.12
CA ASP A 208 20.07 -21.79 19.52
C ASP A 208 21.32 -21.61 20.39
N PHE A 209 21.46 -20.43 20.99
CA PHE A 209 22.57 -20.11 21.89
C PHE A 209 22.52 -20.88 23.21
N LYS A 210 21.33 -21.28 23.68
CA LYS A 210 21.17 -22.06 24.91
C LYS A 210 21.63 -23.50 24.69
N LEU A 211 21.28 -24.08 23.53
CA LEU A 211 21.65 -25.46 23.19
C LEU A 211 23.02 -25.56 22.50
N GLY A 212 23.60 -24.44 22.08
CA GLY A 212 24.90 -24.41 21.39
C GLY A 212 24.89 -25.08 20.01
N LYS A 213 23.71 -25.25 19.41
CA LYS A 213 23.50 -25.96 18.13
C LYS A 213 22.62 -25.17 17.16
N ARG A 214 22.85 -25.40 15.87
CA ARG A 214 21.93 -24.98 14.81
C ARG A 214 20.85 -26.03 14.62
N GLU A 215 19.61 -25.59 14.38
CA GLU A 215 18.49 -26.48 14.02
C GLU A 215 18.93 -27.49 12.96
N SER A 216 18.49 -28.73 13.07
CA SER A 216 18.55 -29.73 12.00
C SER A 216 17.67 -29.28 10.81
N ARG A 217 17.69 -30.04 9.72
CA ARG A 217 16.79 -29.76 8.59
C ARG A 217 15.35 -30.03 9.00
N GLU A 218 15.12 -31.11 9.72
CA GLU A 218 13.82 -31.57 10.20
C GLU A 218 13.23 -30.59 11.22
N GLU A 219 14.03 -30.10 12.17
CA GLU A 219 13.63 -29.06 13.13
C GLU A 219 13.17 -27.77 12.39
N TYR A 220 13.95 -27.34 11.39
CA TYR A 220 13.61 -26.18 10.55
C TYR A 220 12.32 -26.38 9.74
N GLU A 221 12.20 -27.49 9.02
CA GLU A 221 11.02 -27.77 8.19
C GLU A 221 9.76 -27.91 9.06
N THR A 222 9.88 -28.52 10.24
CA THR A 222 8.78 -28.63 11.22
C THR A 222 8.35 -27.27 11.75
N ARG A 223 9.30 -26.42 12.20
CA ARG A 223 8.97 -25.07 12.67
C ARG A 223 8.26 -24.26 11.61
N VAL A 224 8.77 -24.26 10.38
CA VAL A 224 8.17 -23.50 9.27
C VAL A 224 6.80 -24.05 8.91
N TRP A 225 6.63 -25.37 8.82
CA TRP A 225 5.34 -25.97 8.50
C TRP A 225 4.29 -25.66 9.57
N CYS A 226 4.63 -25.84 10.85
CA CYS A 226 3.72 -25.58 11.97
C CYS A 226 3.27 -24.12 12.02
N ASP A 227 4.19 -23.18 11.80
CA ASP A 227 3.87 -21.75 11.76
C ASP A 227 2.89 -21.42 10.61
N LEU A 228 3.22 -21.86 9.40
CA LEU A 228 2.42 -21.60 8.21
C LEU A 228 1.02 -22.23 8.33
N TRP A 229 0.94 -23.45 8.87
CA TRP A 229 -0.30 -24.16 9.12
C TRP A 229 -1.14 -23.45 10.19
N LEU A 230 -0.53 -23.04 11.31
CA LEU A 230 -1.23 -22.38 12.40
C LEU A 230 -1.81 -21.04 11.96
N SER A 231 -1.03 -20.25 11.21
CA SER A 231 -1.49 -18.99 10.60
C SER A 231 -2.74 -19.21 9.75
N LYS A 232 -2.69 -20.18 8.82
CA LYS A 232 -3.80 -20.52 7.94
C LYS A 232 -5.03 -20.97 8.74
N TYR A 233 -4.82 -21.91 9.66
CA TYR A 233 -5.89 -22.49 10.46
C TYR A 233 -6.61 -21.44 11.30
N LEU A 234 -5.88 -20.55 11.99
CA LEU A 234 -6.48 -19.51 12.83
C LEU A 234 -7.24 -18.48 12.01
N LEU A 235 -6.70 -18.05 10.86
CA LEU A 235 -7.42 -17.16 9.96
C LEU A 235 -8.72 -17.82 9.46
N GLU A 236 -8.67 -19.04 8.92
CA GLU A 236 -9.86 -19.75 8.40
C GLU A 236 -10.86 -20.16 9.48
N LYS A 237 -10.41 -20.32 10.73
CA LYS A 237 -11.28 -20.58 11.88
C LYS A 237 -12.04 -19.33 12.31
N ASN A 238 -11.38 -18.18 12.27
CA ASN A 238 -11.96 -16.92 12.76
C ASN A 238 -12.66 -16.10 11.67
N LEU A 239 -12.32 -16.33 10.41
CA LEU A 239 -12.83 -15.62 9.24
C LEU A 239 -13.56 -16.63 8.34
N HIS A 240 -14.64 -16.20 7.68
CA HIS A 240 -15.46 -17.05 6.82
C HIS A 240 -14.92 -17.19 5.38
N THR A 241 -13.61 -17.09 5.20
CA THR A 241 -12.93 -17.12 3.91
C THR A 241 -11.79 -18.14 3.90
N LYS A 242 -11.53 -18.72 2.72
CA LYS A 242 -10.39 -19.60 2.51
C LYS A 242 -9.13 -18.76 2.32
N VAL A 243 -8.11 -19.03 3.10
CA VAL A 243 -6.80 -18.37 3.03
C VAL A 243 -5.97 -19.10 1.99
N THR A 244 -5.67 -18.45 0.88
CA THR A 244 -4.98 -19.08 -0.26
C THR A 244 -3.65 -18.43 -0.58
N SER A 245 -3.33 -17.33 0.09
CA SER A 245 -2.17 -16.51 -0.20
C SER A 245 -1.25 -16.39 0.99
N LEU A 246 0.05 -16.40 0.67
CA LEU A 246 1.11 -16.14 1.63
C LEU A 246 1.95 -14.99 1.12
N CYS A 247 2.06 -13.93 1.91
CA CYS A 247 3.06 -12.90 1.70
C CYS A 247 4.33 -13.28 2.46
N PHE A 248 5.47 -13.29 1.78
CA PHE A 248 6.73 -13.66 2.43
C PHE A 248 7.30 -12.49 3.24
N PRO A 249 7.53 -12.64 4.56
CA PRO A 249 8.28 -11.68 5.37
C PRO A 249 9.57 -11.25 4.68
N TYR A 250 9.77 -9.93 4.56
CA TYR A 250 10.92 -9.33 3.89
C TYR A 250 11.13 -9.77 2.42
N GLY A 251 10.12 -10.40 1.80
CA GLY A 251 10.22 -11.05 0.50
C GLY A 251 11.15 -12.26 0.46
N ALA A 252 11.47 -12.86 1.61
CA ALA A 252 12.41 -13.97 1.72
C ALA A 252 11.70 -15.32 1.49
N TYR A 253 12.15 -16.04 0.46
CA TYR A 253 11.68 -17.40 0.17
C TYR A 253 12.79 -18.27 -0.42
N ASN A 254 12.59 -19.58 -0.35
CA ASN A 254 13.42 -20.58 -1.00
C ASN A 254 12.53 -21.77 -1.44
N PRO A 255 13.06 -22.75 -2.22
CA PRO A 255 12.26 -23.90 -2.67
C PRO A 255 11.64 -24.73 -1.54
N THR A 256 12.29 -24.83 -0.39
CA THR A 256 11.77 -25.54 0.78
C THR A 256 10.54 -24.84 1.35
N VAL A 257 10.62 -23.52 1.58
CA VAL A 257 9.48 -22.73 2.06
C VAL A 257 8.30 -22.81 1.09
N ILE A 258 8.55 -22.71 -0.22
CA ILE A 258 7.48 -22.84 -1.23
C ILE A 258 6.84 -24.22 -1.14
N ARG A 259 7.63 -25.30 -1.05
CA ARG A 259 7.10 -26.66 -0.90
C ARG A 259 6.22 -26.77 0.34
N LEU A 260 6.74 -26.42 1.51
CA LEU A 260 6.02 -26.50 2.79
C LEU A 260 4.74 -25.67 2.77
N ALA A 261 4.77 -24.46 2.22
CA ALA A 261 3.59 -23.62 2.11
C ALA A 261 2.53 -24.21 1.17
N ARG A 262 2.94 -24.88 0.07
CA ARG A 262 2.01 -25.61 -0.80
C ARG A 262 1.43 -26.84 -0.11
N ASP A 263 2.23 -27.55 0.68
CA ASP A 263 1.78 -28.70 1.48
C ASP A 263 0.72 -28.28 2.51
N VAL A 264 0.85 -27.08 3.09
CA VAL A 264 -0.17 -26.46 3.96
C VAL A 264 -1.42 -26.01 3.19
N GLY A 265 -1.32 -25.79 1.89
CA GLY A 265 -2.44 -25.40 1.01
C GLY A 265 -2.41 -23.97 0.49
N TYR A 266 -1.32 -23.21 0.71
CA TYR A 266 -1.14 -21.91 0.06
C TYR A 266 -0.87 -22.09 -1.45
N ARG A 267 -1.44 -21.18 -2.26
CA ARG A 267 -1.40 -21.24 -3.72
C ARG A 267 -0.70 -20.04 -4.35
N TYR A 268 -0.89 -18.84 -3.80
CA TYR A 268 -0.36 -17.59 -4.34
C TYR A 268 0.67 -16.99 -3.39
N PHE A 269 1.82 -16.57 -3.92
CA PHE A 269 2.96 -16.18 -3.10
C PHE A 269 3.41 -14.77 -3.42
N TYR A 270 3.28 -13.87 -2.46
CA TYR A 270 3.56 -12.45 -2.65
C TYR A 270 5.00 -12.13 -2.27
N THR A 271 5.70 -11.46 -3.19
CA THR A 271 7.11 -11.09 -3.07
C THR A 271 7.29 -9.58 -3.10
N ILE A 272 8.49 -9.10 -2.78
CA ILE A 272 8.86 -7.69 -2.93
C ILE A 272 9.49 -7.37 -4.30
N ARG A 273 9.47 -8.32 -5.25
CA ARG A 273 10.05 -8.11 -6.58
C ARG A 273 9.15 -7.19 -7.38
N SER A 274 9.69 -6.05 -7.82
CA SER A 274 8.98 -5.13 -8.71
C SER A 274 8.65 -5.75 -10.05
N GLY A 275 7.47 -5.44 -10.57
CA GLY A 275 7.05 -5.80 -11.92
C GLY A 275 5.54 -5.96 -12.06
N VAL A 276 5.14 -6.49 -13.22
CA VAL A 276 3.75 -6.68 -13.62
C VAL A 276 3.42 -8.18 -13.61
N ASN A 277 2.17 -8.51 -13.34
CA ASN A 277 1.66 -9.87 -13.30
C ASN A 277 0.81 -10.14 -14.56
N THR A 278 1.04 -11.28 -15.19
CA THR A 278 0.34 -11.77 -16.39
C THR A 278 -0.43 -13.05 -16.06
N PRO A 279 -1.49 -13.39 -16.82
CA PRO A 279 -2.28 -14.58 -16.52
C PRO A 279 -1.50 -15.86 -16.86
N GLY A 280 -1.83 -16.96 -16.18
CA GLY A 280 -1.42 -18.30 -16.61
C GLY A 280 0.09 -18.56 -16.62
N GLY A 281 0.84 -17.93 -15.71
CA GLY A 281 2.27 -18.19 -15.56
C GLY A 281 2.53 -19.69 -15.31
N ARG A 282 3.45 -20.30 -16.08
CA ARG A 282 3.87 -21.69 -15.83
C ARG A 282 4.61 -21.76 -14.49
N GLY A 283 4.04 -22.45 -13.49
CA GLY A 283 4.69 -22.77 -12.22
C GLY A 283 4.05 -22.13 -10.99
N THR A 284 4.83 -21.99 -9.90
CA THR A 284 4.39 -21.34 -8.66
C THR A 284 4.08 -19.85 -8.90
N PRO A 285 2.87 -19.36 -8.59
CA PRO A 285 2.52 -17.95 -8.75
C PRO A 285 3.30 -17.05 -7.78
N LEU A 286 4.47 -16.57 -8.22
CA LEU A 286 5.26 -15.57 -7.51
C LEU A 286 4.81 -14.17 -7.94
N VAL A 287 3.96 -13.56 -7.14
CA VAL A 287 3.38 -12.25 -7.39
C VAL A 287 4.44 -11.16 -7.22
N ARG A 288 4.53 -10.31 -8.23
CA ARG A 288 5.39 -9.11 -8.25
C ARG A 288 4.61 -7.91 -7.74
N ARG A 289 5.26 -7.08 -6.92
CA ARG A 289 4.65 -5.92 -6.25
C ARG A 289 5.51 -4.67 -6.37
N LEU A 290 4.85 -3.52 -6.51
CA LEU A 290 5.48 -2.21 -6.46
C LEU A 290 5.29 -1.62 -5.07
N SER A 291 6.38 -1.26 -4.40
CA SER A 291 6.30 -0.46 -3.18
C SER A 291 5.62 0.89 -3.47
N ALA A 292 4.58 1.21 -2.71
CA ALA A 292 3.77 2.41 -2.84
C ALA A 292 3.50 3.13 -1.50
N GLY A 293 3.77 2.48 -0.36
CA GLY A 293 3.63 3.10 0.97
C GLY A 293 4.95 3.59 1.52
N ASP A 294 5.27 4.88 1.32
CA ASP A 294 6.36 5.58 2.01
C ASP A 294 6.04 7.09 2.09
N LEU A 295 6.66 7.81 3.02
CA LEU A 295 6.45 9.23 3.26
C LEU A 295 6.72 10.09 2.02
N TYR A 296 7.67 9.67 1.18
CA TYR A 296 8.07 10.39 -0.02
C TYR A 296 7.39 9.88 -1.30
N MET A 297 6.41 8.98 -1.18
CA MET A 297 5.65 8.50 -2.33
C MET A 297 4.68 9.58 -2.82
N THR A 298 5.18 10.58 -3.53
CA THR A 298 4.31 11.59 -4.15
C THR A 298 3.53 10.98 -5.31
N ILE A 299 2.44 11.64 -5.75
CA ILE A 299 1.68 11.22 -6.93
C ILE A 299 2.57 11.08 -8.19
N PRO A 300 3.48 12.03 -8.51
CA PRO A 300 4.42 11.85 -9.61
C PRO A 300 5.32 10.62 -9.45
N GLU A 301 5.81 10.31 -8.24
CA GLU A 301 6.66 9.15 -8.02
C GLU A 301 5.86 7.83 -8.14
N LEU A 302 4.64 7.77 -7.60
CA LEU A 302 3.75 6.63 -7.78
C LEU A 302 3.48 6.38 -9.27
N ASN A 303 3.12 7.44 -10.02
CA ASN A 303 2.92 7.35 -11.45
C ASN A 303 4.18 6.86 -12.17
N SER A 304 5.34 7.43 -11.82
CA SER A 304 6.63 7.05 -12.41
C SER A 304 6.96 5.58 -12.15
N ARG A 305 6.69 5.06 -10.94
CA ARG A 305 6.84 3.63 -10.62
C ARG A 305 5.93 2.75 -11.45
N ILE A 306 4.66 3.10 -11.58
CA ILE A 306 3.70 2.40 -12.43
C ILE A 306 4.17 2.40 -13.89
N SER A 307 4.57 3.57 -14.41
CA SER A 307 5.10 3.71 -15.79
C SER A 307 6.31 2.84 -16.03
N ARG A 308 7.31 2.87 -15.13
CA ARG A 308 8.54 2.08 -15.25
C ARG A 308 8.27 0.58 -15.22
N ALA A 309 7.30 0.14 -14.43
CA ALA A 309 6.94 -1.28 -14.36
C ALA A 309 6.34 -1.82 -15.67
N LEU A 310 5.72 -0.95 -16.48
CA LEU A 310 5.09 -1.32 -17.74
C LEU A 310 6.06 -1.36 -18.92
N LEU A 311 7.23 -0.71 -18.81
CA LEU A 311 8.23 -0.71 -19.88
C LEU A 311 8.81 -2.13 -20.06
N PRO A 312 8.95 -2.62 -21.31
CA PRO A 312 9.75 -3.80 -21.57
C PRO A 312 11.21 -3.48 -21.21
N GLY A 313 11.69 -4.03 -20.10
CA GLY A 313 12.98 -3.63 -19.53
C GLY A 313 14.16 -4.07 -20.40
N PRO A 314 15.20 -3.24 -20.55
CA PRO A 314 16.58 -3.69 -20.69
C PRO A 314 17.27 -3.72 -19.31
N PHE A 315 18.06 -4.77 -19.04
CA PHE A 315 19.15 -4.83 -18.03
C PHE A 315 18.97 -4.12 -16.67
N LEU A 316 18.71 -4.88 -15.59
CA LEU A 316 19.28 -4.57 -14.27
C LEU A 316 19.65 -5.87 -13.53
N PHE A 317 20.85 -6.38 -13.84
CA PHE A 317 21.64 -7.13 -12.87
C PHE A 317 22.22 -6.14 -11.85
N GLY A 318 22.08 -6.44 -10.57
CA GLY A 318 23.12 -6.25 -9.56
C GLY A 318 23.45 -4.83 -9.06
N ALA A 319 23.51 -4.73 -7.73
CA ALA A 319 24.22 -3.74 -6.92
C ALA A 319 23.63 -2.33 -6.79
N MET A 320 23.07 -2.07 -5.60
CA MET A 320 23.13 -0.72 -5.01
C MET A 320 24.60 -0.38 -4.69
N PRO A 321 25.13 0.79 -5.08
CA PRO A 321 26.39 1.26 -4.52
C PRO A 321 26.13 1.88 -3.14
N SER A 322 26.80 1.36 -2.13
CA SER A 322 26.97 1.99 -0.82
C SER A 322 27.65 3.35 -0.99
N ARG A 323 26.98 4.45 -0.63
CA ARG A 323 27.61 5.77 -0.56
C ARG A 323 28.35 5.91 0.77
N HIS A 324 29.68 5.75 0.74
CA HIS A 324 30.56 6.42 1.69
C HIS A 324 30.86 7.84 1.19
N SER A 325 30.78 8.77 2.13
CA SER A 325 31.13 10.17 1.98
C SER A 325 32.64 10.33 1.80
N ARG A 326 33.03 11.18 0.84
CA ARG A 326 34.13 12.15 0.96
C ARG A 326 34.09 13.15 -0.20
N SER A 327 34.59 14.33 0.10
CA SER A 327 34.43 15.65 -0.48
C SER A 327 35.21 15.94 -1.78
N SER A 328 34.51 16.58 -2.73
CA SER A 328 34.85 17.76 -3.58
C SER A 328 36.21 17.89 -4.32
N PRO A 329 36.36 18.85 -5.27
CA PRO A 329 35.82 18.82 -6.64
C PRO A 329 36.89 19.15 -7.71
N THR A 330 36.64 18.84 -8.99
CA THR A 330 36.93 19.67 -10.20
C THR A 330 36.96 18.78 -11.44
N ALA A 331 36.13 19.12 -12.43
CA ALA A 331 36.46 19.11 -13.87
C ALA A 331 35.16 19.35 -14.66
N ARG A 332 35.11 20.48 -15.38
CA ARG A 332 34.11 20.76 -16.41
C ARG A 332 34.28 19.76 -17.55
N GLN A 333 33.21 19.09 -17.94
CA GLN A 333 33.09 18.55 -19.30
C GLN A 333 31.69 18.88 -19.84
N THR A 334 31.70 19.72 -20.86
CA THR A 334 30.59 20.06 -21.74
C THR A 334 30.25 18.86 -22.61
N VAL A 335 28.98 18.44 -22.60
CA VAL A 335 28.44 17.45 -23.55
C VAL A 335 27.43 18.18 -24.45
N PRO A 336 27.56 18.13 -25.78
CA PRO A 336 26.60 18.75 -26.69
C PRO A 336 25.31 17.93 -26.75
N ILE A 337 24.17 18.61 -26.60
CA ILE A 337 22.83 18.05 -26.78
C ILE A 337 22.50 18.11 -28.27
N SER A 338 22.53 16.97 -28.96
CA SER A 338 21.96 16.81 -30.29
C SER A 338 20.58 16.16 -30.17
N LEU A 339 19.52 16.95 -30.35
CA LEU A 339 18.15 16.47 -30.50
C LEU A 339 17.90 16.05 -31.95
N PRO A 340 17.33 14.86 -32.24
CA PRO A 340 16.93 14.51 -33.60
C PRO A 340 15.65 15.26 -33.99
N CYS A 341 15.71 15.92 -35.14
CA CYS A 341 14.58 16.58 -35.81
C CYS A 341 13.52 15.56 -36.23
N ILE A 342 12.25 15.84 -35.89
CA ILE A 342 11.08 15.18 -36.48
C ILE A 342 10.61 16.08 -37.65
N PRO A 343 10.50 15.56 -38.89
CA PRO A 343 10.02 16.36 -40.02
C PRO A 343 8.51 16.55 -39.95
N GLY A 344 8.06 17.80 -40.12
CA GLY A 344 6.74 18.09 -40.65
C GLY A 344 5.77 18.79 -39.70
N TYR A 345 6.06 20.02 -39.27
CA TYR A 345 5.05 21.06 -39.04
C TYR A 345 5.69 22.43 -39.30
N ARG A 346 5.31 23.08 -40.41
CA ARG A 346 5.58 24.50 -40.65
C ARG A 346 4.52 25.30 -39.90
N CYS A 347 4.92 26.10 -38.91
CA CYS A 347 4.10 27.19 -38.43
C CYS A 347 4.74 28.51 -38.89
N HIS A 348 4.00 29.23 -39.73
CA HIS A 348 4.23 30.62 -40.08
C HIS A 348 4.20 31.49 -38.83
N LEU A 349 5.17 32.37 -38.68
CA LEU A 349 5.05 33.57 -37.86
C LEU A 349 5.04 34.77 -38.81
N GLY A 350 3.88 35.42 -38.90
CA GLY A 350 3.76 36.79 -39.38
C GLY A 350 3.85 37.75 -38.21
N GLY A 351 4.36 38.96 -38.47
CA GLY A 351 4.46 40.07 -37.52
C GLY A 351 5.90 40.38 -37.16
#